data_AF-A0A7C9VX92-F1
#
_entry.id   AF-A0A7C9VX92-F1
#
_cell.length_a   1.000
_cell.length_b   1.000
_cell.length_c   1.000
_cell.angle_alpha   90.00
_cell.angle_beta   90.00
_cell.angle_gamma   90.00
#
_symmetry.space_group_name_H-M   'P 1'
#
loop_
_entity.id
_entity.type
_entity.pdbx_description
1 polymer ?
#
loop_
_entity_poly.entity_id
_entity_poly.type
_entity_poly.pdbx_seq_one_letter_code
_entity_poly.pdbx_strand_id
1 'polypeptide(L)'
;MTMQQRTEPSPAAVLISVAVLALVLTVAFGPLGFVIGLALFALMFIGSKNRAAPDQAAPMRTRSRIRRLSTAGRVAIVGESHYQDAIAEVARHSTALPLDEAIPATAVLVPEQANRHDHQAVRVDLLRGDGSAITAGYLRGDQAADYQPLLLELAERGEVGSCPARIMGGGQRYYGVHLHLGVPRLLLLDHEALGTAPTLPAEHQVNITGEEAHQHVLHRVVNGRTPVHVIAELRDCCIAEGSHIGEHTLEVLLEGERIGQLTYSMGLRYCDVAQEWRARTGRALCEAVITNEGTRGLQTKLLLPK
;
A
#
# COMPACT_ATOMS: atom_id res chain seq x y z
N MET A 1 22.65 13.58 -40.69
CA MET A 1 22.70 14.27 -39.38
C MET A 1 23.85 13.69 -38.60
N THR A 2 25.04 14.28 -38.72
CA THR A 2 26.27 13.83 -38.06
C THR A 2 26.35 14.48 -36.69
N MET A 3 26.18 13.68 -35.62
CA MET A 3 26.43 14.11 -34.25
C MET A 3 27.93 14.35 -34.05
N GLN A 4 28.31 15.60 -33.82
CA GLN A 4 29.64 15.98 -33.36
C GLN A 4 29.81 15.51 -31.91
N GLN A 5 30.59 14.44 -31.71
CA GLN A 5 31.13 14.08 -30.41
C GLN A 5 32.08 15.19 -29.95
N ARG A 6 31.67 15.92 -28.91
CA ARG A 6 32.50 16.92 -28.24
C ARG A 6 33.52 16.17 -27.38
N THR A 7 34.75 16.04 -27.87
CA THR A 7 35.87 15.45 -27.13
C THR A 7 36.24 16.40 -25.99
N GLU A 8 36.05 15.95 -24.74
CA GLU A 8 36.56 16.65 -23.57
C GLU A 8 38.10 16.70 -23.62
N PRO A 9 38.73 17.85 -23.32
CA PRO A 9 40.18 17.97 -23.38
C PRO A 9 40.82 17.07 -22.32
N SER A 10 41.84 16.31 -22.74
CA SER A 10 42.64 15.48 -21.85
C SER A 10 43.17 16.31 -20.66
N PRO A 11 43.20 15.76 -19.42
CA PRO A 11 43.71 16.45 -18.25
C PRO A 11 45.14 17.01 -18.44
N ALA A 12 45.94 16.32 -19.25
CA ALA A 12 47.30 16.77 -19.59
C ALA A 12 47.29 18.04 -20.46
N ALA A 13 46.33 18.17 -21.39
CA ALA A 13 46.21 19.35 -22.24
C ALA A 13 45.83 20.59 -21.42
N VAL A 14 44.93 20.44 -20.44
CA VAL A 14 44.52 21.53 -19.54
C VAL A 14 45.70 22.01 -18.68
N LEU A 15 46.48 21.07 -18.12
CA LEU A 15 47.67 21.41 -17.32
C LEU A 15 48.71 22.19 -18.13
N ILE A 16 48.97 21.78 -19.38
CA ILE A 16 49.93 22.46 -20.25
C ILE A 16 49.43 23.87 -20.58
N SER A 17 48.15 24.04 -20.93
CA SER A 17 47.60 25.37 -21.23
C SER A 17 47.70 26.34 -20.05
N VAL A 18 47.45 25.86 -18.82
CA VAL A 18 47.52 26.72 -17.63
C VAL A 18 48.97 27.05 -17.26
N ALA A 19 49.90 26.11 -17.41
CA ALA A 19 51.33 26.37 -17.19
C ALA A 19 51.87 27.42 -18.17
N VAL A 20 51.47 27.35 -19.45
CA VAL A 20 51.84 28.34 -20.47
C VAL A 20 51.24 29.71 -20.13
N LEU A 21 49.97 29.77 -19.72
CA LEU A 21 49.32 31.02 -19.35
C LEU A 21 49.99 31.69 -18.14
N ALA A 22 50.33 30.92 -17.11
CA ALA A 22 51.02 31.42 -15.92
C ALA A 22 52.44 31.95 -16.26
N LEU A 23 53.16 31.27 -17.15
CA LEU A 23 54.47 31.71 -17.63
C LEU A 23 54.37 33.04 -18.39
N VAL A 24 53.40 33.16 -19.30
CA VAL A 24 53.17 34.40 -20.08
C VAL A 24 52.80 35.57 -19.17
N LEU A 25 51.91 35.35 -18.18
CA LEU A 25 51.55 36.37 -17.19
C LEU A 25 52.75 36.80 -16.33
N THR A 26 53.63 35.85 -15.96
CA THR A 26 54.81 36.14 -15.16
C THR A 26 55.85 36.98 -15.92
N VAL A 27 56.05 36.71 -17.22
CA VAL A 27 56.96 37.49 -18.06
C VAL A 27 56.41 38.91 -18.30
N ALA A 28 55.09 39.05 -18.46
CA ALA A 28 54.47 40.35 -18.76
C ALA A 28 54.32 41.27 -17.53
N PHE A 29 54.05 40.71 -16.35
CA PHE A 29 53.68 41.49 -15.15
C PHE A 29 54.61 41.25 -13.94
N GLY A 30 55.73 40.56 -14.15
CA GLY A 30 56.71 40.26 -13.11
C GLY A 30 56.10 39.43 -11.96
N PRO A 31 56.55 39.65 -10.70
CA PRO A 31 56.10 38.84 -9.56
C PRO A 31 54.59 38.96 -9.28
N LEU A 32 53.95 40.05 -9.71
CA LEU A 32 52.50 40.22 -9.59
C LEU A 32 51.73 39.28 -10.52
N GLY A 33 52.26 39.02 -11.72
CA GLY A 33 51.69 38.09 -12.69
C GLY A 33 51.71 36.64 -12.21
N PHE A 34 52.73 36.25 -11.44
CA PHE A 34 52.83 34.92 -10.83
C PHE A 34 51.73 34.70 -9.78
N VAL A 35 51.46 35.70 -8.93
CA VAL A 35 50.40 35.63 -7.91
C VAL A 35 49.01 35.51 -8.56
N ILE A 36 48.76 36.27 -9.63
CA ILE A 36 47.49 36.19 -10.37
C ILE A 36 47.33 34.83 -11.06
N GLY A 37 48.38 34.32 -11.70
CA GLY A 37 48.37 32.99 -12.32
C GLY A 37 48.10 31.86 -11.32
N LEU A 38 48.70 31.94 -10.13
CA LEU A 38 48.52 30.95 -9.08
C LEU A 38 47.13 31.04 -8.43
N ALA A 39 46.57 32.24 -8.29
CA ALA A 39 45.19 32.45 -7.84
C ALA A 39 44.16 31.87 -8.84
N LEU A 40 44.37 32.05 -10.15
CA LEU A 40 43.53 31.44 -11.19
C LEU A 40 43.65 29.91 -11.21
N PHE A 41 44.85 29.37 -11.01
CA PHE A 41 45.08 27.92 -10.88
C PHE A 41 44.37 27.35 -9.65
N ALA A 42 44.47 28.03 -8.50
CA ALA A 42 43.75 27.65 -7.29
C ALA A 42 42.22 27.72 -7.48
N LEU A 43 41.70 28.75 -8.16
CA LEU A 43 40.28 28.86 -8.51
C LEU A 43 39.81 27.73 -9.43
N MET A 44 40.61 27.30 -10.42
CA MET A 44 40.26 26.16 -11.28
C MET A 44 40.25 24.82 -10.54
N PHE A 45 41.13 24.61 -9.55
CA PHE A 45 41.16 23.38 -8.76
C PHE A 45 40.16 23.38 -7.59
N ILE A 46 39.82 24.55 -7.03
CA ILE A 46 38.76 24.72 -6.04
C ILE A 46 37.38 24.59 -6.71
N GLY A 47 37.24 25.01 -7.97
CA GLY A 47 36.03 24.85 -8.78
C GLY A 47 35.67 23.39 -9.14
N SER A 48 36.58 22.43 -8.95
CA SER A 48 36.29 20.99 -9.18
C SER A 48 35.89 20.23 -7.91
N LYS A 49 35.92 20.86 -6.73
CA LYS A 49 35.58 20.20 -5.45
C LYS A 49 34.12 20.42 -5.02
N ASN A 50 33.36 21.19 -5.81
CA ASN A 50 31.91 21.38 -5.70
C ASN A 50 31.15 20.63 -6.81
N ARG A 51 31.49 19.36 -7.06
CA ARG A 51 30.40 18.41 -7.32
C ARG A 51 29.74 18.19 -5.98
N ALA A 52 28.82 19.11 -5.66
CA ALA A 52 27.78 18.85 -4.69
C ALA A 52 27.29 17.43 -4.96
N ALA A 53 27.34 16.61 -3.92
CA ALA A 53 26.57 15.38 -3.86
C ALA A 53 25.19 15.65 -4.49
N PRO A 54 24.62 14.71 -5.26
CA PRO A 54 23.25 14.88 -5.71
C PRO A 54 22.46 15.26 -4.47
N ASP A 55 21.87 16.44 -4.55
CA ASP A 55 20.96 16.99 -3.57
C ASP A 55 20.06 15.83 -3.20
N GLN A 56 20.32 15.23 -2.02
CA GLN A 56 19.31 14.45 -1.36
C GLN A 56 18.28 15.51 -1.04
N ALA A 57 17.42 15.77 -2.03
CA ALA A 57 16.11 16.30 -1.83
C ALA A 57 15.57 15.41 -0.72
N ALA A 58 15.72 15.90 0.52
CA ALA A 58 14.96 15.40 1.64
C ALA A 58 13.55 15.40 1.07
N PRO A 59 12.94 14.22 0.86
CA PRO A 59 11.66 14.18 0.20
C PRO A 59 10.79 15.09 1.07
N MET A 60 10.33 16.17 0.46
CA MET A 60 9.23 16.95 1.00
C MET A 60 8.24 15.87 1.40
N ARG A 61 8.04 15.69 2.72
CA ARG A 61 7.13 14.68 3.24
C ARG A 61 5.74 15.18 2.88
N THR A 62 5.41 15.11 1.59
CA THR A 62 4.04 15.02 1.12
C THR A 62 3.47 13.93 1.98
N ARG A 63 2.58 14.29 2.90
CA ARG A 63 1.92 13.32 3.77
C ARG A 63 1.29 12.31 2.82
N SER A 64 1.90 11.13 2.72
CA SER A 64 1.39 10.09 1.85
C SER A 64 -0.03 9.77 2.31
N ARG A 65 -0.97 9.79 1.38
CA ARG A 65 -2.35 9.47 1.70
C ARG A 65 -2.43 7.97 1.99
N ILE A 66 -2.91 7.61 3.17
CA ILE A 66 -3.13 6.21 3.51
C ILE A 66 -4.27 5.68 2.65
N ARG A 67 -3.98 4.66 1.84
CA ARG A 67 -4.96 3.91 1.05
C ARG A 67 -5.20 2.57 1.71
N ARG A 68 -6.47 2.22 1.92
CA ARG A 68 -6.83 0.90 2.40
C ARG A 68 -6.68 -0.11 1.26
N LEU A 69 -5.98 -1.19 1.54
CA LEU A 69 -5.84 -2.35 0.67
C LEU A 69 -6.93 -3.38 1.00
N SER A 70 -7.19 -4.25 0.02
CA SER A 70 -8.02 -5.44 0.20
C SER A 70 -7.60 -6.25 1.42
N THR A 71 -8.58 -6.73 2.19
CA THR A 71 -8.36 -7.54 3.39
C THR A 71 -8.71 -9.02 3.19
N ALA A 72 -9.03 -9.38 1.94
CA ALA A 72 -9.46 -10.69 1.46
C ALA A 72 -8.33 -11.73 1.39
N GLY A 73 -7.57 -11.90 2.46
CA GLY A 73 -6.48 -12.87 2.51
C GLY A 73 -5.74 -12.82 3.83
N ARG A 74 -4.73 -13.70 3.96
CA ARG A 74 -3.84 -13.77 5.11
C ARG A 74 -2.42 -13.93 4.63
N VAL A 75 -1.56 -13.00 5.03
CA VAL A 75 -0.15 -12.97 4.64
C VAL A 75 0.69 -12.92 5.91
N ALA A 76 1.54 -13.91 6.11
CA ALA A 76 2.55 -13.87 7.17
C ALA A 76 3.69 -12.94 6.76
N ILE A 77 4.29 -12.27 7.73
CA ILE A 77 5.51 -11.51 7.50
C ILE A 77 6.71 -12.37 7.90
N VAL A 78 7.92 -11.89 7.63
CA VAL A 78 9.18 -12.49 8.02
C VAL A 78 10.10 -11.48 8.69
N GLY A 79 11.05 -11.97 9.46
CA GLY A 79 12.06 -11.14 10.15
C GLY A 79 11.56 -10.54 11.46
N GLU A 80 10.39 -10.95 11.97
CA GLU A 80 9.79 -10.44 13.21
C GLU A 80 10.71 -10.61 14.42
N SER A 81 11.56 -11.63 14.42
CA SER A 81 12.56 -11.87 15.47
C SER A 81 13.52 -10.69 15.68
N HIS A 82 13.77 -9.89 14.64
CA HIS A 82 14.61 -8.70 14.71
C HIS A 82 13.87 -7.45 15.22
N TYR A 83 12.54 -7.51 15.34
CA TYR A 83 11.67 -6.38 15.65
C TYR A 83 10.74 -6.65 16.84
N GLN A 84 11.09 -7.58 17.72
CA GLN A 84 10.23 -7.99 18.85
C GLN A 84 9.89 -6.83 19.79
N ASP A 85 10.84 -5.93 20.07
CA ASP A 85 10.59 -4.77 20.93
C ASP A 85 9.58 -3.80 20.30
N ALA A 86 9.70 -3.57 18.99
CA ALA A 86 8.77 -2.74 18.22
C ALA A 86 7.35 -3.32 18.22
N ILE A 87 7.23 -4.63 17.98
CA ILE A 87 5.93 -5.31 17.97
C ILE A 87 5.32 -5.32 19.38
N ALA A 88 6.13 -5.57 20.41
CA ALA A 88 5.70 -5.55 21.79
C ALA A 88 5.20 -4.16 22.21
N GLU A 89 5.84 -3.09 21.73
CA GLU A 89 5.40 -1.72 21.97
C GLU A 89 3.99 -1.49 21.42
N VAL A 90 3.72 -1.85 20.16
CA VAL A 90 2.39 -1.70 19.55
C VAL A 90 1.36 -2.57 20.27
N ALA A 91 1.73 -3.81 20.63
CA ALA A 91 0.86 -4.74 21.33
C ALA A 91 0.40 -4.21 22.70
N ARG A 92 1.30 -3.60 23.49
CA ARG A 92 0.99 -3.06 24.83
C ARG A 92 0.04 -1.87 24.81
N HIS A 93 0.03 -1.11 23.72
CA HIS A 93 -0.83 0.07 23.58
C HIS A 93 -2.20 -0.25 22.98
N SER A 94 -2.45 -1.51 22.60
CA SER A 94 -3.77 -1.95 22.14
C SER A 94 -4.69 -2.14 23.33
N THR A 95 -5.83 -1.44 23.34
CA THR A 95 -6.82 -1.52 24.41
C THR A 95 -7.52 -2.88 24.40
N ALA A 96 -7.04 -3.77 25.27
CA ALA A 96 -7.73 -4.92 25.87
C ALA A 96 -8.48 -5.88 24.93
N LEU A 97 -7.84 -7.00 24.63
CA LEU A 97 -8.50 -8.30 24.46
C LEU A 97 -7.85 -9.28 25.46
N PRO A 98 -8.53 -10.37 25.89
CA PRO A 98 -7.91 -11.39 26.72
C PRO A 98 -6.63 -11.92 26.06
N LEU A 99 -5.67 -12.38 26.88
CA LEU A 99 -4.31 -12.80 26.47
C LEU A 99 -4.27 -13.88 25.37
N ASP A 100 -5.39 -14.57 25.13
CA ASP A 100 -5.56 -15.63 24.13
C ASP A 100 -6.10 -15.16 22.78
N GLU A 101 -6.47 -13.87 22.64
CA GLU A 101 -7.05 -13.34 21.41
C GLU A 101 -6.07 -12.44 20.64
N ALA A 102 -6.14 -12.51 19.32
CA ALA A 102 -5.25 -11.80 18.40
C ALA A 102 -5.35 -10.27 18.55
N ILE A 103 -4.27 -9.63 18.98
CA ILE A 103 -4.24 -8.17 19.20
C ILE A 103 -4.38 -7.46 17.85
N PRO A 104 -5.42 -6.61 17.66
CA PRO A 104 -5.60 -5.88 16.41
C PRO A 104 -4.54 -4.78 16.26
N ALA A 105 -4.04 -4.61 15.04
CA ALA A 105 -3.14 -3.53 14.65
C ALA A 105 -3.46 -3.09 13.20
N THR A 106 -2.87 -1.97 12.77
CA THR A 106 -2.87 -1.56 11.35
C THR A 106 -1.46 -1.61 10.82
N ALA A 107 -1.26 -2.32 9.72
CA ALA A 107 0.01 -2.38 9.02
C ALA A 107 0.00 -1.44 7.80
N VAL A 108 1.19 -0.92 7.48
CA VAL A 108 1.50 -0.13 6.31
C VAL A 108 2.60 -0.85 5.53
N LEU A 109 2.39 -0.97 4.22
CA LEU A 109 3.32 -1.66 3.33
C LEU A 109 4.16 -0.62 2.58
N VAL A 110 5.48 -0.70 2.75
CA VAL A 110 6.44 0.28 2.21
C VAL A 110 7.40 -0.43 1.26
N PRO A 111 7.32 -0.18 -0.07
CA PRO A 111 8.26 -0.76 -1.03
C PRO A 111 9.65 -0.11 -0.88
N GLU A 112 10.72 -0.92 -0.87
CA GLU A 112 12.11 -0.46 -0.71
C GLU A 112 12.99 -0.83 -1.92
N GLN A 113 12.94 -0.05 -3.01
CA GLN A 113 13.77 -0.30 -4.20
C GLN A 113 15.28 -0.24 -3.93
N ALA A 114 15.69 0.59 -2.96
CA ALA A 114 17.09 0.80 -2.59
C ALA A 114 17.60 -0.15 -1.49
N ASN A 115 16.82 -1.18 -1.14
CA ASN A 115 17.25 -2.17 -0.15
C ASN A 115 18.46 -2.97 -0.68
N ARG A 116 19.52 -3.03 0.12
CA ARG A 116 20.80 -3.65 -0.25
C ARG A 116 20.75 -5.17 -0.44
N HIS A 117 19.74 -5.82 0.13
CA HIS A 117 19.62 -7.29 0.16
C HIS A 117 18.63 -7.79 -0.87
N ASP A 118 17.54 -7.05 -1.07
CA ASP A 118 16.47 -7.41 -1.99
C ASP A 118 15.82 -6.14 -2.57
N HIS A 119 16.04 -5.89 -3.87
CA HIS A 119 15.45 -4.74 -4.58
C HIS A 119 13.93 -4.82 -4.71
N GLN A 120 13.33 -5.98 -4.45
CA GLN A 120 11.89 -6.20 -4.42
C GLN A 120 11.29 -6.14 -3.01
N ALA A 121 12.10 -5.80 -1.99
CA ALA A 121 11.67 -5.81 -0.61
C ALA A 121 10.45 -4.91 -0.37
N VAL A 122 9.51 -5.45 0.41
CA VAL A 122 8.38 -4.71 0.96
C VAL A 122 8.47 -4.77 2.47
N ARG A 123 8.80 -3.63 3.09
CA ARG A 123 8.84 -3.48 4.53
C ARG A 123 7.42 -3.34 5.07
N VAL A 124 7.18 -3.94 6.23
CA VAL A 124 5.91 -3.88 6.93
C VAL A 124 6.10 -3.09 8.22
N ASP A 125 5.44 -1.93 8.28
CA ASP A 125 5.43 -1.07 9.45
C ASP A 125 4.06 -1.16 10.15
N LEU A 126 4.03 -1.21 11.48
CA LEU A 126 2.81 -1.14 12.28
C LEU A 126 2.56 0.30 12.71
N LEU A 127 1.32 0.78 12.54
CA LEU A 127 0.90 2.09 13.02
C LEU A 127 0.73 2.08 14.54
N ARG A 128 1.27 3.11 15.18
CA ARG A 128 1.09 3.43 16.58
C ARG A 128 -0.12 4.35 16.77
N GLY A 129 -0.61 4.43 18.01
CA GLY A 129 -1.72 5.31 18.39
C GLY A 129 -1.43 6.80 18.20
N ASP A 130 -0.15 7.20 18.15
CA ASP A 130 0.28 8.58 17.87
C ASP A 130 0.37 8.90 16.36
N GLY A 131 0.02 7.94 15.50
CA GLY A 131 0.10 8.05 14.04
C GLY A 131 1.50 7.85 13.46
N SER A 132 2.52 7.58 14.27
CA SER A 132 3.82 7.13 13.78
C SER A 132 3.78 5.65 13.37
N ALA A 133 4.76 5.21 12.59
CA ALA A 133 4.87 3.82 12.15
C ALA A 133 6.21 3.23 12.60
N ILE A 134 6.22 1.96 13.00
CA ILE A 134 7.45 1.24 13.37
C ILE A 134 7.53 -0.09 12.65
N THR A 135 8.72 -0.44 12.16
CA THR A 135 8.95 -1.68 11.41
C THR A 135 8.73 -2.91 12.28
N ALA A 136 7.94 -3.85 11.76
CA ALA A 136 7.67 -5.15 12.36
C ALA A 136 8.29 -6.30 11.58
N GLY A 137 8.65 -6.08 10.31
CA GLY A 137 9.26 -7.11 9.46
C GLY A 137 9.11 -6.78 7.99
N TYR A 138 9.11 -7.82 7.17
CA TYR A 138 9.06 -7.74 5.71
C TYR A 138 8.09 -8.78 5.14
N LEU A 139 7.56 -8.54 3.94
CA LEU A 139 6.97 -9.63 3.18
C LEU A 139 8.06 -10.64 2.79
N ARG A 140 7.69 -11.92 2.68
CA ARG A 140 8.59 -12.93 2.11
C ARG A 140 8.91 -12.57 0.66
N GLY A 141 10.13 -12.84 0.19
CA GLY A 141 10.60 -12.39 -1.13
C GLY A 141 9.73 -12.81 -2.32
N ASP A 142 9.18 -14.02 -2.30
CA ASP A 142 8.23 -14.50 -3.31
C ASP A 142 6.96 -13.65 -3.36
N GLN A 143 6.39 -13.32 -2.20
CA GLN A 143 5.24 -12.44 -2.10
C GLN A 143 5.62 -11.00 -2.43
N ALA A 144 6.73 -10.50 -1.92
CA ALA A 144 7.20 -9.14 -2.12
C ALA A 144 7.33 -8.82 -3.62
N ALA A 145 7.85 -9.76 -4.42
CA ALA A 145 7.93 -9.65 -5.88
C ALA A 145 6.58 -9.38 -6.56
N ASP A 146 5.49 -9.99 -6.06
CA ASP A 146 4.15 -9.79 -6.62
C ASP A 146 3.47 -8.50 -6.12
N TYR A 147 3.70 -8.11 -4.86
CA TYR A 147 3.08 -6.92 -4.26
C TYR A 147 3.80 -5.62 -4.62
N GLN A 148 5.13 -5.64 -4.71
CA GLN A 148 5.93 -4.43 -4.83
C GLN A 148 5.56 -3.55 -6.04
N PRO A 149 5.38 -4.07 -7.26
CA PRO A 149 5.03 -3.24 -8.41
C PRO A 149 3.74 -2.43 -8.17
N LEU A 150 2.71 -3.07 -7.61
CA LEU A 150 1.43 -2.43 -7.30
C LEU A 150 1.58 -1.36 -6.20
N LEU A 151 2.40 -1.62 -5.18
CA LEU A 151 2.67 -0.66 -4.11
C LEU A 151 3.52 0.53 -4.60
N LEU A 152 4.37 0.33 -5.59
CA LEU A 152 5.11 1.40 -6.24
C LEU A 152 4.20 2.31 -7.06
N GLU A 153 3.25 1.74 -7.80
CA GLU A 153 2.21 2.54 -8.49
C GLU A 153 1.40 3.41 -7.52
N LEU A 154 1.12 2.90 -6.30
CA LEU A 154 0.50 3.70 -5.24
C LEU A 154 1.44 4.81 -4.75
N ALA A 155 2.70 4.49 -4.49
CA ALA A 155 3.70 5.43 -4.01
C ALA A 155 3.92 6.59 -5.02
N GLU A 156 3.93 6.30 -6.33
CA GLU A 156 4.01 7.30 -7.39
C GLU A 156 2.83 8.28 -7.37
N ARG A 157 1.65 7.84 -6.91
CA ARG A 157 0.46 8.68 -6.71
C ARG A 157 0.47 9.41 -5.36
N GLY A 158 1.53 9.27 -4.57
CA GLY A 158 1.62 9.83 -3.23
C GLY A 158 0.78 9.08 -2.19
N GLU A 159 0.44 7.82 -2.46
CA GLU A 159 -0.35 6.97 -1.57
C GLU A 159 0.52 5.90 -0.90
N VAL A 160 0.09 5.41 0.26
CA VAL A 160 0.70 4.26 0.92
C VAL A 160 -0.36 3.23 1.30
N GLY A 161 -0.12 1.98 0.93
CA GLY A 161 -1.05 0.89 1.21
C GLY A 161 -1.07 0.53 2.69
N SER A 162 -2.28 0.38 3.24
CA SER A 162 -2.52 -0.07 4.62
C SER A 162 -3.50 -1.22 4.67
N CYS A 163 -3.35 -2.11 5.65
CA CYS A 163 -4.27 -3.20 5.90
C CYS A 163 -4.35 -3.52 7.39
N PRO A 164 -5.45 -4.13 7.87
CA PRO A 164 -5.50 -4.67 9.22
C PRO A 164 -4.43 -5.75 9.41
N ALA A 165 -3.87 -5.81 10.60
CA ALA A 165 -2.93 -6.82 11.02
C ALA A 165 -3.34 -7.38 12.38
N ARG A 166 -2.82 -8.56 12.69
CA ARG A 166 -3.06 -9.27 13.94
C ARG A 166 -1.73 -9.70 14.53
N ILE A 167 -1.50 -9.28 15.77
CA ILE A 167 -0.33 -9.66 16.55
C ILE A 167 -0.74 -10.85 17.43
N MET A 168 0.02 -11.94 17.32
CA MET A 168 -0.20 -13.18 18.05
C MET A 168 0.97 -13.45 19.00
N GLY A 169 0.72 -14.21 20.05
CA GLY A 169 1.75 -14.59 21.02
C GLY A 169 1.97 -13.51 22.09
N GLY A 170 3.21 -13.37 22.55
CA GLY A 170 3.57 -12.51 23.69
C GLY A 170 3.71 -13.25 25.02
N GLY A 171 4.03 -12.49 26.07
CA GLY A 171 4.34 -13.05 27.40
C GLY A 171 5.68 -13.79 27.41
N GLN A 172 5.65 -15.12 27.60
CA GLN A 172 6.83 -16.01 27.56
C GLN A 172 7.16 -16.50 26.14
N ARG A 173 6.40 -16.09 25.13
CA ARG A 173 6.59 -16.46 23.71
C ARG A 173 6.93 -15.23 22.88
N TYR A 174 7.53 -15.46 21.71
CA TYR A 174 7.74 -14.42 20.70
C TYR A 174 6.40 -13.93 20.13
N TYR A 175 6.37 -12.66 19.73
CA TYR A 175 5.29 -12.08 18.96
C TYR A 175 5.44 -12.47 17.47
N GLY A 176 4.33 -12.90 16.88
CA GLY A 176 4.18 -13.08 15.44
C GLY A 176 3.15 -12.11 14.87
N VAL A 177 3.29 -11.74 13.60
CA VAL A 177 2.36 -10.81 12.94
C VAL A 177 1.84 -11.43 11.65
N HIS A 178 0.52 -11.34 11.45
CA HIS A 178 -0.09 -11.66 10.16
C HIS A 178 -0.97 -10.51 9.67
N LEU A 179 -0.93 -10.31 8.36
CA LEU A 179 -1.66 -9.26 7.67
C LEU A 179 -2.97 -9.82 7.12
N HIS A 180 -4.04 -9.06 7.24
CA HIS A 180 -5.25 -9.27 6.47
C HIS A 180 -5.08 -8.54 5.15
N LEU A 181 -4.45 -9.21 4.19
CA LEU A 181 -4.05 -8.64 2.91
C LEU A 181 -4.53 -9.55 1.79
N GLY A 182 -5.34 -8.98 0.89
CA GLY A 182 -5.82 -9.68 -0.30
C GLY A 182 -4.70 -9.95 -1.29
N VAL A 183 -4.91 -10.94 -2.15
CA VAL A 183 -3.93 -11.32 -3.19
C VAL A 183 -3.61 -10.14 -4.12
N PRO A 184 -2.39 -10.07 -4.71
CA PRO A 184 -1.95 -8.94 -5.53
C PRO A 184 -2.95 -8.50 -6.60
N ARG A 185 -3.56 -9.46 -7.31
CA ARG A 185 -4.56 -9.18 -8.36
C ARG A 185 -5.85 -8.50 -7.85
N LEU A 186 -6.13 -8.59 -6.56
CA LEU A 186 -7.30 -8.00 -5.89
C LEU A 186 -6.89 -6.93 -4.86
N LEU A 187 -5.63 -6.51 -4.87
CA LEU A 187 -5.05 -5.66 -3.82
C LEU A 187 -5.74 -4.31 -3.73
N LEU A 188 -6.00 -3.72 -4.90
CA LEU A 188 -6.62 -2.42 -5.03
C LEU A 188 -8.14 -2.58 -5.04
N LEU A 189 -8.80 -1.89 -4.12
CA LEU A 189 -10.24 -1.71 -4.13
C LEU A 189 -10.58 -0.70 -5.22
N ASP A 190 -11.43 -1.11 -6.17
CA ASP A 190 -11.81 -0.30 -7.33
C ASP A 190 -12.78 0.84 -6.97
N HIS A 191 -13.32 0.84 -5.75
CA HIS A 191 -14.28 1.84 -5.30
C HIS A 191 -13.62 2.87 -4.36
N GLU A 192 -13.02 3.91 -4.95
CA GLU A 192 -12.44 5.03 -4.19
C GLU A 192 -13.49 5.84 -3.41
N ALA A 193 -14.77 5.78 -3.83
CA ALA A 193 -15.83 6.64 -3.33
C ALA A 193 -16.21 6.40 -1.85
N LEU A 194 -15.79 5.29 -1.25
CA LEU A 194 -16.01 5.00 0.17
C LEU A 194 -14.82 5.40 1.07
N GLY A 195 -13.72 5.89 0.49
CA GLY A 195 -12.58 6.44 1.22
C GLY A 195 -12.06 5.50 2.31
N THR A 196 -12.10 5.96 3.56
CA THR A 196 -11.66 5.23 4.76
C THR A 196 -12.83 4.65 5.57
N ALA A 197 -14.03 4.53 4.97
CA ALA A 197 -15.19 4.02 5.69
C ALA A 197 -14.89 2.60 6.23
N PRO A 198 -15.21 2.34 7.52
CA PRO A 198 -14.95 1.04 8.12
C PRO A 198 -15.88 -0.01 7.50
N THR A 199 -15.31 -1.17 7.16
CA THR A 199 -16.09 -2.31 6.68
C THR A 199 -16.10 -3.40 7.75
N LEU A 200 -17.13 -4.23 7.71
CA LEU A 200 -17.16 -5.50 8.40
C LEU A 200 -15.87 -6.30 8.11
N PRO A 201 -15.36 -7.05 9.10
CA PRO A 201 -14.24 -7.96 8.91
C PRO A 201 -14.45 -8.91 7.72
N ALA A 202 -13.48 -8.94 6.80
CA ALA A 202 -13.50 -9.81 5.63
C ALA A 202 -12.86 -11.18 5.96
N GLU A 203 -13.64 -12.12 6.50
CA GLU A 203 -13.11 -13.38 7.03
C GLU A 203 -13.58 -14.63 6.29
N HIS A 204 -14.82 -14.62 5.79
CA HIS A 204 -15.42 -15.75 5.10
C HIS A 204 -16.24 -15.31 3.88
N GLN A 205 -16.18 -16.10 2.81
CA GLN A 205 -16.96 -15.87 1.59
C GLN A 205 -18.41 -16.32 1.77
N VAL A 206 -19.35 -15.43 1.47
CA VAL A 206 -20.79 -15.71 1.52
C VAL A 206 -21.38 -15.39 0.16
N ASN A 207 -22.09 -16.36 -0.40
CA ASN A 207 -22.80 -16.20 -1.67
C ASN A 207 -24.08 -15.39 -1.47
N ILE A 208 -24.46 -14.66 -2.52
CA ILE A 208 -25.74 -13.97 -2.60
C ILE A 208 -26.68 -14.72 -3.53
N THR A 209 -27.94 -14.30 -3.58
CA THR A 209 -28.96 -14.85 -4.48
C THR A 209 -29.66 -13.73 -5.23
N GLY A 210 -30.14 -14.03 -6.44
CA GLY A 210 -30.84 -13.08 -7.31
C GLY A 210 -29.91 -12.21 -8.18
N GLU A 211 -28.60 -12.47 -8.17
CA GLU A 211 -27.61 -11.69 -8.92
C GLU A 211 -27.75 -11.80 -10.44
N GLU A 212 -28.39 -12.86 -10.93
CA GLU A 212 -28.77 -13.06 -12.32
C GLU A 212 -29.71 -11.96 -12.84
N ALA A 213 -30.57 -11.38 -12.00
CA ALA A 213 -31.44 -10.27 -12.36
C ALA A 213 -30.70 -8.92 -12.43
N HIS A 214 -29.49 -8.86 -11.88
CA HIS A 214 -28.72 -7.63 -11.68
C HIS A 214 -27.39 -7.60 -12.46
N GLN A 215 -27.25 -8.45 -13.48
CA GLN A 215 -26.03 -8.53 -14.31
C GLN A 215 -25.63 -7.19 -14.93
N HIS A 216 -26.59 -6.32 -15.25
CA HIS A 216 -26.31 -4.99 -15.80
C HIS A 216 -25.52 -4.10 -14.83
N VAL A 217 -25.84 -4.15 -13.52
CA VAL A 217 -25.10 -3.42 -12.47
C VAL A 217 -23.69 -4.00 -12.34
N LEU A 218 -23.59 -5.34 -12.28
CA LEU A 218 -22.31 -6.02 -12.15
C LEU A 218 -21.38 -5.72 -13.34
N HIS A 219 -21.88 -5.76 -14.57
CA HIS A 219 -21.10 -5.42 -15.77
C HIS A 219 -20.59 -3.99 -15.76
N ARG A 220 -21.40 -3.03 -15.28
CA ARG A 220 -21.02 -1.62 -15.16
C ARG A 220 -19.88 -1.43 -14.15
N VAL A 221 -20.01 -2.02 -12.95
CA VAL A 221 -18.99 -1.93 -11.89
C VAL A 221 -17.67 -2.58 -12.31
N VAL A 222 -17.77 -3.77 -12.92
CA VAL A 222 -16.63 -4.56 -13.39
C VAL A 222 -15.91 -3.87 -14.55
N ASN A 223 -16.68 -3.23 -15.44
CA ASN A 223 -16.17 -2.53 -16.63
C ASN A 223 -15.14 -3.37 -17.44
N GLY A 224 -15.48 -4.65 -17.67
CA GLY A 224 -14.65 -5.61 -18.42
C GLY A 224 -13.44 -6.18 -17.68
N ARG A 225 -13.12 -5.72 -16.47
CA ARG A 225 -12.01 -6.23 -15.65
C ARG A 225 -12.53 -7.34 -14.75
N THR A 226 -12.02 -8.55 -14.79
CA THR A 226 -12.35 -9.57 -13.75
C THR A 226 -11.12 -10.35 -13.33
N PRO A 227 -11.03 -10.79 -12.06
CA PRO A 227 -11.93 -10.47 -10.96
C PRO A 227 -11.77 -9.02 -10.47
N VAL A 228 -12.79 -8.47 -9.80
CA VAL A 228 -12.75 -7.12 -9.21
C VAL A 228 -13.05 -7.20 -7.72
N HIS A 229 -12.34 -6.39 -6.94
CA HIS A 229 -12.61 -6.22 -5.54
C HIS A 229 -13.28 -4.89 -5.26
N VAL A 230 -14.46 -4.95 -4.65
CA VAL A 230 -15.32 -3.80 -4.39
C VAL A 230 -15.76 -3.77 -2.93
N ILE A 231 -16.38 -2.67 -2.54
CA ILE A 231 -17.08 -2.58 -1.26
C ILE A 231 -18.58 -2.55 -1.58
N ALA A 232 -19.33 -3.45 -0.95
CA ALA A 232 -20.78 -3.52 -1.01
C ALA A 232 -21.39 -2.98 0.28
N GLU A 233 -22.65 -2.57 0.18
CA GLU A 233 -23.47 -2.18 1.32
C GLU A 233 -24.53 -3.25 1.59
N LEU A 234 -24.77 -3.53 2.88
CA LEU A 234 -25.83 -4.39 3.37
C LEU A 234 -26.97 -3.53 3.92
N ARG A 235 -28.20 -3.77 3.46
CA ARG A 235 -29.41 -3.13 3.99
C ARG A 235 -30.45 -4.17 4.36
N ASP A 236 -31.27 -3.84 5.35
CA ASP A 236 -32.33 -4.72 5.80
C ASP A 236 -33.43 -4.80 4.73
N CYS A 237 -33.85 -6.01 4.39
CA CYS A 237 -34.97 -6.24 3.49
C CYS A 237 -35.77 -7.47 3.92
N CYS A 238 -36.81 -7.79 3.16
CA CYS A 238 -37.57 -9.03 3.30
C CYS A 238 -37.36 -9.89 2.06
N ILE A 239 -37.35 -11.21 2.25
CA ILE A 239 -37.27 -12.17 1.15
C ILE A 239 -38.53 -12.05 0.30
N ALA A 240 -38.37 -11.80 -1.00
CA ALA A 240 -39.49 -11.59 -1.92
C ALA A 240 -40.03 -12.91 -2.52
N GLU A 241 -39.22 -13.97 -2.58
CA GLU A 241 -39.54 -15.21 -3.29
C GLU A 241 -39.08 -16.47 -2.53
N GLY A 242 -39.74 -17.61 -2.78
CA GLY A 242 -39.37 -18.93 -2.22
C GLY A 242 -40.15 -19.35 -0.96
N SER A 243 -39.58 -20.27 -0.18
CA SER A 243 -40.23 -20.86 1.02
C SER A 243 -40.23 -19.96 2.25
N HIS A 244 -39.46 -18.86 2.22
CA HIS A 244 -39.25 -17.94 3.34
C HIS A 244 -39.71 -16.52 3.01
N ILE A 245 -40.73 -16.37 2.15
CA ILE A 245 -41.25 -15.05 1.76
C ILE A 245 -41.69 -14.25 2.99
N GLY A 246 -41.33 -12.98 3.03
CA GLY A 246 -41.64 -12.05 4.12
C GLY A 246 -40.65 -12.08 5.29
N GLU A 247 -39.82 -13.11 5.39
CA GLU A 247 -38.79 -13.19 6.42
C GLU A 247 -37.69 -12.15 6.21
N HIS A 248 -37.12 -11.66 7.31
CA HIS A 248 -36.06 -10.66 7.29
C HIS A 248 -34.73 -11.23 6.78
N THR A 249 -34.04 -10.46 5.94
CA THR A 249 -32.69 -10.75 5.46
C THR A 249 -31.96 -9.45 5.13
N LEU A 250 -30.79 -9.56 4.48
CA LEU A 250 -30.03 -8.43 3.98
C LEU A 250 -30.02 -8.42 2.45
N GLU A 251 -30.39 -7.30 1.85
CA GLU A 251 -30.07 -7.00 0.45
C GLU A 251 -28.65 -6.44 0.33
N VAL A 252 -28.08 -6.62 -0.85
CA VAL A 252 -26.71 -6.27 -1.16
C VAL A 252 -26.73 -5.22 -2.24
N LEU A 253 -26.05 -4.10 -1.99
CA LEU A 253 -26.01 -2.97 -2.91
C LEU A 253 -24.58 -2.67 -3.36
N LEU A 254 -24.44 -2.35 -4.64
CA LEU A 254 -23.27 -1.72 -5.22
C LEU A 254 -23.68 -0.36 -5.78
N GLU A 255 -22.97 0.69 -5.40
CA GLU A 255 -23.26 2.06 -5.85
C GLU A 255 -24.71 2.52 -5.54
N GLY A 256 -25.32 1.93 -4.50
CA GLY A 256 -26.72 2.20 -4.11
C GLY A 256 -27.77 1.42 -4.91
N GLU A 257 -27.36 0.59 -5.88
CA GLU A 257 -28.25 -0.30 -6.63
C GLU A 257 -28.16 -1.74 -6.10
N ARG A 258 -29.31 -2.39 -5.95
CA ARG A 258 -29.41 -3.77 -5.49
C ARG A 258 -28.78 -4.72 -6.51
N ILE A 259 -27.98 -5.66 -6.02
CA ILE A 259 -27.34 -6.72 -6.82
C ILE A 259 -27.71 -8.14 -6.36
N GLY A 260 -28.53 -8.26 -5.32
CA GLY A 260 -28.99 -9.53 -4.79
C GLY A 260 -29.33 -9.42 -3.31
N GLN A 261 -29.49 -10.57 -2.66
CA GLN A 261 -29.75 -10.67 -1.22
C GLN A 261 -29.14 -11.93 -0.62
N LEU A 262 -28.96 -11.92 0.70
CA LEU A 262 -28.61 -13.11 1.47
C LEU A 262 -29.79 -14.09 1.54
N THR A 263 -29.49 -15.38 1.58
CA THR A 263 -30.48 -16.43 1.87
C THR A 263 -31.04 -16.27 3.28
N TYR A 264 -32.19 -16.87 3.57
CA TYR A 264 -32.79 -16.84 4.91
C TYR A 264 -31.82 -17.24 6.03
N SER A 265 -31.11 -18.36 5.86
CA SER A 265 -30.14 -18.83 6.86
C SER A 265 -28.96 -17.87 7.07
N MET A 266 -28.53 -17.18 6.02
CA MET A 266 -27.48 -16.16 6.13
C MET A 266 -28.03 -14.85 6.72
N GLY A 267 -29.28 -14.48 6.43
CA GLY A 267 -29.98 -13.38 7.08
C GLY A 267 -30.01 -13.54 8.59
N LEU A 268 -30.46 -14.71 9.09
CA LEU A 268 -30.46 -15.01 10.52
C LEU A 268 -29.07 -14.89 11.19
N ARG A 269 -28.00 -15.15 10.44
CA ARG A 269 -26.63 -15.08 10.97
C ARG A 269 -26.09 -13.66 11.01
N TYR A 270 -26.44 -12.82 10.04
CA TYR A 270 -25.76 -11.54 9.80
C TYR A 270 -26.62 -10.30 10.03
N CYS A 271 -27.94 -10.41 10.18
CA CYS A 271 -28.80 -9.25 10.43
C CYS A 271 -28.36 -8.47 11.68
N ASP A 272 -28.19 -9.14 12.81
CA ASP A 272 -27.78 -8.48 14.07
C ASP A 272 -26.38 -7.86 13.95
N VAL A 273 -25.45 -8.57 13.31
CA VAL A 273 -24.08 -8.08 13.06
C VAL A 273 -24.10 -6.81 12.19
N ALA A 274 -24.89 -6.82 11.11
CA ALA A 274 -25.02 -5.69 10.21
C ALA A 274 -25.71 -4.49 10.91
N GLN A 275 -26.72 -4.75 11.74
CA GLN A 275 -27.41 -3.73 12.52
C GLN A 275 -26.49 -3.09 13.57
N GLU A 276 -25.75 -3.88 14.34
CA GLU A 276 -24.79 -3.38 15.33
C GLU A 276 -23.70 -2.54 14.64
N TRP A 277 -23.17 -3.04 13.52
CA TRP A 277 -22.15 -2.32 12.75
C TRP A 277 -22.68 -0.99 12.22
N ARG A 278 -23.90 -1.00 11.67
CA ARG A 278 -24.57 0.21 11.16
C ARG A 278 -24.85 1.20 12.28
N ALA A 279 -25.24 0.74 13.47
CA ALA A 279 -25.45 1.61 14.63
C ALA A 279 -24.15 2.33 15.04
N ARG A 280 -22.99 1.69 14.87
CA ARG A 280 -21.68 2.27 15.21
C ARG A 280 -21.09 3.16 14.12
N THR A 281 -21.29 2.82 12.85
CA THR A 281 -20.56 3.43 11.72
C THR A 281 -21.46 4.18 10.74
N GLY A 282 -22.77 4.12 10.93
CA GLY A 282 -23.80 4.70 10.06
C GLY A 282 -24.18 3.80 8.87
N ARG A 283 -23.30 2.89 8.42
CA ARG A 283 -23.53 2.01 7.26
C ARG A 283 -22.93 0.62 7.47
N ALA A 284 -23.63 -0.43 7.02
CA ALA A 284 -23.08 -1.78 7.03
C ALA A 284 -22.34 -2.06 5.72
N LEU A 285 -21.05 -1.74 5.67
CA LEU A 285 -20.21 -1.97 4.49
C LEU A 285 -19.43 -3.29 4.63
N CYS A 286 -19.25 -4.03 3.55
CA CYS A 286 -18.40 -5.22 3.50
C CYS A 286 -17.59 -5.26 2.20
N GLU A 287 -16.47 -5.99 2.22
CA GLU A 287 -15.72 -6.25 0.98
C GLU A 287 -16.44 -7.34 0.17
N ALA A 288 -16.35 -7.26 -1.16
CA ALA A 288 -16.95 -8.24 -2.06
C ALA A 288 -16.06 -8.47 -3.29
N VAL A 289 -15.98 -9.72 -3.73
CA VAL A 289 -15.25 -10.11 -4.95
C VAL A 289 -16.26 -10.42 -6.03
N ILE A 290 -16.13 -9.77 -7.18
CA ILE A 290 -16.91 -10.06 -8.39
C ILE A 290 -16.04 -10.87 -9.35
N THR A 291 -16.52 -12.04 -9.75
CA THR A 291 -15.83 -12.96 -10.65
C THR A 291 -16.71 -13.32 -11.84
N ASN A 292 -16.13 -13.53 -13.02
CA ASN A 292 -16.85 -14.10 -14.15
C ASN A 292 -16.79 -15.63 -14.08
N GLU A 293 -17.93 -16.28 -13.88
CA GLU A 293 -18.07 -17.75 -13.84
C GLU A 293 -18.58 -18.32 -15.18
N GLY A 294 -18.16 -17.71 -16.30
CA GLY A 294 -18.41 -18.22 -17.65
C GLY A 294 -19.90 -18.19 -18.01
N THR A 295 -20.52 -19.36 -18.12
CA THR A 295 -21.93 -19.49 -18.51
C THR A 295 -22.90 -18.98 -17.44
N ARG A 296 -22.47 -18.86 -16.18
CA ARG A 296 -23.27 -18.28 -15.09
C ARG A 296 -23.22 -16.75 -15.05
N GLY A 297 -22.41 -16.12 -15.91
CA GLY A 297 -22.19 -14.69 -15.89
C GLY A 297 -21.34 -14.22 -14.72
N LEU A 298 -21.53 -12.97 -14.31
CA LEU A 298 -20.85 -12.39 -13.16
C LEU A 298 -21.49 -12.89 -11.87
N GLN A 299 -20.64 -13.26 -10.92
CA GLN A 299 -21.01 -13.77 -9.61
C GLN A 299 -20.32 -12.92 -8.54
N THR A 300 -21.01 -12.65 -7.44
CA THR A 300 -20.55 -11.82 -6.34
C THR A 300 -20.46 -12.65 -5.05
N LYS A 301 -19.28 -12.62 -4.44
CA LYS A 301 -19.05 -13.24 -3.12
C LYS A 301 -18.73 -12.15 -2.12
N LEU A 302 -19.56 -12.03 -1.08
CA LEU A 302 -19.33 -11.12 0.02
C LEU A 302 -18.28 -11.69 0.97
N LEU A 303 -17.51 -10.83 1.60
CA LEU A 303 -16.58 -11.18 2.66
C LEU A 303 -17.13 -10.67 3.99
N LEU A 304 -17.64 -11.60 4.79
CA LEU A 304 -18.30 -11.32 6.06
C LEU A 304 -17.50 -11.91 7.24
N PRO A 305 -17.79 -11.46 8.49
CA PRO A 305 -17.18 -12.03 9.68
C PRO A 305 -17.54 -13.50 9.87
N LYS A 306 -16.74 -14.25 10.63
CA LYS A 306 -17.11 -15.61 11.04
C LYS A 306 -18.23 -15.63 12.07
#